data_AF-Q9WWQ8-F1
#
_entry.id   AF-Q9WWQ8-F1
#
_cell.length_a   1.000
_cell.length_b   1.000
_cell.length_c   1.000
_cell.angle_alpha   90.00
_cell.angle_beta   90.00
_cell.angle_gamma   90.00
#
_symmetry.space_group_name_H-M   'P 1'
#
loop_
_entity.id
_entity.type
_entity.pdbx_description
1 polymer ?
#
loop_
_entity_poly.entity_id
_entity_poly.type
_entity_poly.pdbx_seq_one_letter_code
_entity_poly.pdbx_strand_id
1 'polypeptide(L)'
;ASPFAPLVFDSIVDTNKQGGQKRDVPYSGIQFVEIPEFPAIGNYVGQQISEVIQGKVAADVALKKAQKHVELQMRLSGYYDE
;
A
#
# COMPACT_ATOMS: atom_id res chain seq x y z
N ALA A 1 -5.23 -11.15 32.16
CA ALA A 1 -5.53 -10.34 30.96
C ALA A 1 -4.45 -9.28 30.81
N SER A 2 -3.82 -9.16 29.64
CA SER A 2 -2.80 -8.13 29.41
C SER A 2 -3.47 -6.75 29.35
N PRO A 3 -2.90 -5.70 29.98
CA PRO A 3 -3.51 -4.36 30.05
C PRO A 3 -3.81 -3.72 28.68
N PHE A 4 -3.25 -4.25 27.60
CA PHE A 4 -3.46 -3.78 26.22
C PHE A 4 -4.54 -4.55 25.44
N ALA A 5 -5.05 -5.66 25.97
CA ALA A 5 -5.99 -6.50 25.23
C ALA A 5 -7.30 -5.79 24.84
N PRO A 6 -7.93 -4.96 25.71
CA PRO A 6 -9.12 -4.22 25.34
C PRO A 6 -8.84 -3.17 24.26
N LEU A 7 -7.77 -2.37 24.44
CA LEU A 7 -7.36 -1.34 23.49
C LEU A 7 -7.09 -1.93 22.10
N VAL A 8 -6.37 -3.05 22.03
CA VAL A 8 -6.05 -3.73 20.77
C VAL A 8 -7.31 -4.30 20.13
N PHE A 9 -8.22 -4.90 20.92
CA PHE A 9 -9.50 -5.41 20.43
C PHE A 9 -10.38 -4.30 19.86
N ASP A 10 -10.54 -3.21 20.60
CA ASP A 10 -11.32 -2.04 20.18
C ASP A 10 -10.72 -1.44 18.90
N SER A 11 -9.38 -1.35 18.82
CA SER A 11 -8.70 -0.88 17.60
C SER A 11 -8.99 -1.76 16.39
N ILE A 12 -9.06 -3.08 16.56
CA ILE A 12 -9.38 -4.03 15.48
C ILE A 12 -10.84 -3.90 15.04
N VAL A 13 -11.77 -3.78 15.99
CA VAL A 13 -13.21 -3.65 15.71
C VAL A 13 -13.53 -2.30 15.06
N ASP A 14 -12.89 -1.22 15.50
CA ASP A 14 -13.07 0.14 14.96
C ASP A 14 -12.42 0.37 13.60
N THR A 15 -11.68 -0.60 13.06
CA THR A 15 -11.02 -0.41 11.76
C THR A 15 -12.05 -0.44 10.62
N ASN A 16 -12.67 0.71 10.35
CA ASN A 16 -13.65 0.89 9.29
C ASN A 16 -12.98 0.87 7.90
N LYS A 17 -13.34 -0.13 7.09
CA LYS A 17 -12.83 -0.32 5.72
C LYS A 17 -13.27 0.75 4.72
N GLN A 18 -14.34 1.50 4.99
CA GLN A 18 -14.94 2.45 4.05
C GLN A 18 -14.63 3.93 4.32
N GLY A 19 -13.96 4.27 5.43
CA GLY A 19 -13.82 5.69 5.85
C GLY A 19 -12.55 6.05 6.63
N GLY A 20 -11.56 5.16 6.70
CA GLY A 20 -10.37 5.34 7.53
C GLY A 20 -9.20 6.09 6.87
N GLN A 21 -9.34 6.59 5.65
CA GLN A 21 -8.24 7.25 4.94
C GLN A 21 -8.32 8.77 5.13
N LYS A 22 -7.18 9.40 5.45
CA LYS A 22 -7.07 10.86 5.65
C LYS A 22 -7.43 11.67 4.38
N ARG A 23 -7.56 11.00 3.23
CA ARG A 23 -8.02 11.54 1.95
C ARG A 23 -8.94 10.52 1.30
N ASP A 24 -9.94 10.99 0.55
CA ASP A 24 -10.75 10.11 -0.29
C ASP A 24 -9.86 9.36 -1.28
N VAL A 25 -10.02 8.04 -1.33
CA VAL A 25 -9.35 7.17 -2.27
C VAL A 25 -10.35 6.25 -2.97
N PRO A 26 -10.13 5.87 -4.23
CA PRO A 26 -11.06 5.04 -5.00
C PRO A 26 -10.91 3.53 -4.72
N TYR A 27 -10.24 3.11 -3.64
CA TYR A 27 -10.00 1.71 -3.32
C TYR A 27 -10.39 1.33 -1.90
N SER A 28 -10.81 0.07 -1.74
CA SER A 28 -11.12 -0.55 -0.45
C SER A 28 -9.89 -1.27 0.12
N GLY A 29 -9.84 -1.38 1.45
CA GLY A 29 -8.80 -2.11 2.18
C GLY A 29 -7.90 -1.21 3.04
N ILE A 30 -7.46 -1.75 4.18
CA ILE A 30 -6.65 -1.02 5.17
C ILE A 30 -5.16 -1.33 4.99
N GLN A 31 -4.82 -2.61 4.79
CA GLN A 31 -3.43 -3.09 4.67
C GLN A 31 -3.03 -3.41 3.23
N PHE A 32 -4.01 -3.58 2.34
CA PHE A 32 -3.83 -3.90 0.93
C PHE A 32 -4.88 -3.16 0.11
N VAL A 33 -4.62 -3.03 -1.19
CA VAL A 33 -5.57 -2.45 -2.15
C VAL A 33 -6.33 -3.59 -2.80
N GLU A 34 -7.67 -3.58 -2.72
CA GLU A 34 -8.55 -4.63 -3.27
C GLU A 34 -8.65 -4.55 -4.81
N ILE A 35 -7.53 -4.66 -5.54
CA ILE A 35 -7.47 -4.77 -7.01
C ILE A 35 -6.69 -6.02 -7.46
N PRO A 36 -7.02 -6.62 -8.62
CA PRO A 36 -6.33 -7.81 -9.14
C PRO A 36 -4.81 -7.63 -9.31
N GLU A 37 -4.36 -6.41 -9.58
CA GLU A 37 -2.96 -6.06 -9.83
C GLU A 37 -2.13 -5.93 -8.55
N PHE A 38 -2.78 -5.80 -7.40
CA PHE A 38 -2.11 -5.50 -6.13
C PHE A 38 -0.99 -6.49 -5.77
N PRO A 39 -1.12 -7.81 -5.98
CA PRO A 39 -0.04 -8.75 -5.71
C PRO A 39 1.23 -8.46 -6.51
N ALA A 40 1.11 -8.08 -7.79
CA ALA A 40 2.25 -7.74 -8.64
C ALA A 40 2.90 -6.42 -8.21
N ILE A 41 2.06 -5.40 -7.96
CA ILE A 41 2.49 -4.10 -7.45
C ILE A 41 3.22 -4.26 -6.11
N GLY A 42 2.62 -4.99 -5.17
CA GLY A 42 3.18 -5.25 -3.84
C GLY A 42 4.52 -5.96 -3.90
N ASN A 43 4.67 -6.96 -4.79
CA ASN A 43 5.95 -7.64 -5.00
C ASN A 43 7.05 -6.69 -5.49
N TYR A 44 6.75 -5.83 -6.48
CA TYR A 44 7.74 -4.89 -7.00
C TYR A 44 8.12 -3.82 -5.97
N VAL A 45 7.13 -3.21 -5.33
CA VAL A 45 7.36 -2.19 -4.29
C VAL A 45 8.11 -2.78 -3.10
N GLY A 46 7.78 -4.01 -2.69
CA GLY A 46 8.48 -4.73 -1.63
C GLY A 46 9.96 -4.95 -1.93
N GLN A 47 10.31 -5.26 -3.18
CA GLN A 47 11.72 -5.35 -3.61
C GLN A 47 12.43 -4.00 -3.50
N GLN A 48 11.80 -2.90 -3.92
CA GLN A 48 12.39 -1.56 -3.79
C GLN A 48 12.63 -1.17 -2.33
N ILE A 49 11.69 -1.50 -1.43
CA ILE A 49 11.86 -1.27 0.01
C ILE A 49 13.02 -2.12 0.57
N SER A 50 13.16 -3.37 0.13
CA SER A 50 14.27 -4.24 0.51
C SER A 50 15.63 -3.65 0.11
N GLU A 51 15.73 -3.04 -1.08
CA GLU A 51 16.96 -2.33 -1.52
C GLU A 51 17.30 -1.13 -0.63
N VAL A 52 16.29 -0.38 -0.17
CA VAL A 52 16.48 0.75 0.76
C VAL A 52 16.96 0.26 2.12
N ILE A 53 16.35 -0.79 2.66
CA ILE A 53 16.74 -1.38 3.96
C ILE A 53 18.18 -1.90 3.90
N GLN A 54 18.60 -2.46 2.76
CA GLN A 54 19.96 -2.92 2.53
C GLN A 54 20.96 -1.77 2.26
N GLY A 55 20.51 -0.52 2.19
CA GLY A 55 21.36 0.65 1.90
C GLY A 55 21.86 0.73 0.45
N LYS A 56 21.28 -0.07 -0.47
CA LYS A 56 21.68 -0.11 -1.89
C LYS A 56 21.20 1.10 -2.68
N VAL A 57 20.05 1.65 -2.29
CA VAL A 57 19.38 2.75 -2.98
C VAL A 57 18.79 3.71 -1.94
N ALA A 58 18.88 5.02 -2.19
CA ALA A 58 18.22 6.02 -1.34
C ALA A 58 16.69 5.91 -1.42
N ALA A 59 16.00 6.18 -0.31
CA ALA A 59 14.53 6.05 -0.22
C ALA A 59 13.80 6.80 -1.34
N ASP A 60 14.20 8.04 -1.64
CA ASP A 60 13.57 8.85 -2.71
C ASP A 60 13.72 8.22 -4.09
N VAL A 61 14.85 7.57 -4.35
CA VAL A 61 15.11 6.91 -5.64
C VAL A 61 14.25 5.65 -5.75
N ALA A 62 14.14 4.87 -4.69
CA ALA A 62 13.29 3.68 -4.63
C ALA A 62 11.81 4.03 -4.80
N LEU A 63 11.33 5.09 -4.12
CA LEU A 63 9.96 5.59 -4.27
C LEU A 63 9.67 6.06 -5.70
N LYS A 64 10.60 6.78 -6.34
CA LYS A 64 10.44 7.20 -7.74
C LYS A 64 10.37 6.01 -8.71
N LYS A 65 11.16 4.96 -8.48
CA LYS A 65 11.11 3.72 -9.28
C LYS A 65 9.78 2.99 -9.08
N ALA A 66 9.38 2.80 -7.83
CA ALA A 66 8.08 2.22 -7.46
C ALA A 66 6.92 2.96 -8.13
N GLN A 67 6.88 4.29 -8.01
CA GLN A 67 5.82 5.11 -8.59
C GLN A 67 5.71 4.93 -10.11
N LYS A 68 6.84 5.01 -10.83
CA LYS A 68 6.85 4.82 -12.29
C LYS A 68 6.33 3.45 -12.72
N HIS A 69 6.70 2.40 -11.99
CA HIS A 69 6.24 1.06 -12.28
C HIS A 69 4.74 0.90 -12.05
N VAL A 70 4.24 1.43 -10.92
CA VAL A 70 2.82 1.40 -10.59
C VAL A 70 2.01 2.20 -11.60
N GLU A 71 2.45 3.41 -11.97
CA GLU A 71 1.78 4.21 -13.00
C GLU A 71 1.67 3.46 -14.33
N LEU A 72 2.76 2.81 -14.77
CA LEU A 72 2.73 1.99 -15.98
C LEU A 72 1.74 0.83 -15.86
N GLN A 73 1.77 0.09 -14.75
CA GLN A 73 0.87 -1.04 -14.53
C GLN A 73 -0.59 -0.61 -14.54
N MET A 74 -0.91 0.49 -13.86
CA MET A 74 -2.25 1.05 -13.81
C MET A 74 -2.73 1.55 -15.19
N ARG A 75 -1.84 2.12 -16.03
CA ARG A 75 -2.16 2.46 -17.43
C ARG A 75 -2.49 1.22 -18.25
N LEU A 76 -1.66 0.18 -18.15
CA LEU A 76 -1.85 -1.08 -18.88
C LEU A 76 -3.15 -1.81 -18.47
N SER A 77 -3.54 -1.68 -17.21
CA SER A 77 -4.82 -2.19 -16.70
C SER A 77 -6.03 -1.30 -17.01
N GLY A 78 -5.85 -0.17 -17.70
CA GLY A 78 -6.94 0.71 -18.13
C GLY A 78 -7.51 1.61 -17.03
N TYR A 79 -6.77 1.86 -15.94
CA TYR A 79 -7.20 2.74 -14.85
C TYR A 79 -6.95 4.23 -15.11
N TYR A 80 -6.15 4.55 -16.12
CA TYR A 80 -5.96 5.92 -16.59
C TYR A 80 -6.55 6.02 -17.99
N ASP A 81 -7.46 6.98 -18.19
CA ASP A 81 -7.89 7.39 -19.52
C ASP A 81 -6.67 7.94 -20.29
N GLU A 82 -6.61 7.69 -21.61
CA GLU A 82 -5.62 8.35 -22.50
C GLU A 82 -5.84 9.86 -22.59
#